data_AF-A0A9P6AA77-F1
#
_entry.id   AF-A0A9P6AA77-F1
#
_cell.length_a   1.000
_cell.length_b   1.000
_cell.length_c   1.000
_cell.angle_alpha   90.00
_cell.angle_beta   90.00
_cell.angle_gamma   90.00
#
_symmetry.space_group_name_H-M   'P 1'
#
loop_
_entity.id
_entity.type
_entity.pdbx_description
1 polymer ?
#
loop_
_entity_poly.entity_id
_entity_poly.type
_entity_poly.pdbx_seq_one_letter_code
_entity_poly.pdbx_strand_id
1 'polypeptide(L)'
;MNQPTSHSKFSREGVLKHLIQWIAADDQSLNVVECVEFRCLLLYFRETLEEDDIPGRMKIHESIIKTWREEFEILKKDMKDFLHGGYLV
;
A
#
# COMPACT_ATOMS: atom_id res chain seq x y z
N MET A 1 12.52 -7.35 6.41
CA MET A 1 12.31 -6.06 7.10
C MET A 1 12.51 -4.97 6.06
N ASN A 2 11.45 -4.28 5.64
CA ASN A 2 11.58 -3.13 4.74
C ASN A 2 12.25 -2.01 5.53
N GLN A 3 13.46 -1.59 5.12
CA GLN A 3 14.10 -0.41 5.70
C GLN A 3 13.25 0.83 5.40
N PRO A 4 13.14 1.79 6.32
CA PRO A 4 12.48 3.07 6.02
C PRO A 4 13.22 3.73 4.85
N THR A 5 12.59 3.76 3.68
CA THR A 5 13.10 4.53 2.53
C THR A 5 13.01 6.01 2.85
N SER A 6 13.91 6.80 2.23
CA SER A 6 14.12 8.24 2.50
C SER A 6 12.82 9.03 2.71
N HIS A 7 12.87 10.11 3.52
CA HIS A 7 11.79 11.08 3.71
C HIS A 7 11.34 11.66 2.36
N SER A 8 10.47 10.93 1.64
CA SER A 8 9.78 11.43 0.47
C SER A 8 8.87 12.56 0.92
N LYS A 9 8.76 13.61 0.12
CA LYS A 9 7.79 14.67 0.38
C LYS A 9 6.41 14.06 0.51
N PHE A 10 5.62 14.60 1.44
CA PHE A 10 4.24 14.20 1.64
C PHE A 10 3.45 14.30 0.33
N SER A 11 2.69 13.27 0.00
CA SER A 11 1.70 13.25 -1.07
C SER A 11 0.54 12.32 -0.71
N ARG A 12 -0.65 12.57 -1.25
CA ARG A 12 -1.84 11.73 -1.03
C ARG A 12 -1.60 10.30 -1.51
N GLU A 13 -0.96 10.15 -2.66
CA GLU A 13 -0.54 8.86 -3.22
C GLU A 13 0.48 8.17 -2.32
N GLY A 14 1.37 8.94 -1.69
CA GLY A 14 2.32 8.45 -0.70
C GLY A 14 1.61 7.87 0.52
N VAL A 15 0.66 8.60 1.10
CA VAL A 15 -0.14 8.12 2.25
C VAL A 15 -0.86 6.82 1.88
N LEU A 16 -1.56 6.81 0.75
CA LEU A 16 -2.28 5.63 0.26
C LEU A 16 -1.34 4.42 0.13
N LYS A 17 -0.17 4.61 -0.51
CA LYS A 17 0.81 3.54 -0.70
C LYS A 17 1.33 2.99 0.64
N HIS A 18 1.73 3.86 1.57
CA HIS A 18 2.26 3.41 2.85
C HIS A 18 1.19 2.74 3.71
N LEU A 19 -0.06 3.22 3.69
CA LEU A 19 -1.18 2.55 4.38
C LEU A 19 -1.44 1.16 3.81
N ILE A 20 -1.48 1.01 2.48
CA ILE A 20 -1.67 -0.31 1.83
C ILE A 20 -0.55 -1.28 2.23
N GLN A 21 0.71 -0.82 2.18
CA GLN A 21 1.87 -1.64 2.53
C GLN A 21 1.82 -2.08 3.99
N TRP A 22 1.54 -1.15 4.91
CA TRP A 22 1.43 -1.45 6.32
C TRP A 22 0.27 -2.43 6.61
N ILE A 23 -0.91 -2.17 6.03
CA ILE A 23 -2.08 -3.03 6.21
C ILE A 23 -1.81 -4.44 5.71
N ALA A 24 -1.24 -4.59 4.52
CA ALA A 24 -0.97 -5.89 3.92
C ALA A 24 0.19 -6.63 4.61
N ALA A 25 1.23 -5.93 5.04
CA ALA A 25 2.40 -6.54 5.67
C ALA A 25 2.11 -7.05 7.09
N ASP A 26 1.29 -6.32 7.84
CA ASP A 26 1.01 -6.59 9.26
C ASP A 26 -0.42 -7.11 9.50
N ASP A 27 -1.11 -7.58 8.46
CA ASP A 27 -2.49 -8.10 8.48
C ASP A 27 -3.46 -7.21 9.29
N GLN A 28 -3.34 -5.89 9.09
CA GLN A 28 -4.18 -4.94 9.82
C GLN A 28 -5.60 -4.97 9.28
N SER A 29 -6.56 -4.69 10.16
CA SER A 29 -7.95 -4.51 9.75
C SER A 29 -8.08 -3.35 8.76
N LEU A 30 -8.80 -3.54 7.66
CA LEU A 30 -9.17 -2.46 6.75
C LEU A 30 -9.99 -1.35 7.44
N ASN A 31 -10.62 -1.66 8.58
CA ASN A 31 -11.36 -0.65 9.34
C ASN A 31 -10.44 0.30 10.11
N VAL A 32 -9.13 0.05 10.19
CA VAL A 32 -8.19 0.95 10.88
C VAL A 32 -8.22 2.36 10.32
N VAL A 33 -8.43 2.52 9.01
CA VAL A 33 -8.54 3.83 8.36
C VAL A 33 -9.86 4.55 8.64
N GLU A 34 -10.82 3.91 9.32
CA GLU A 34 -12.07 4.53 9.78
C GLU A 34 -12.05 4.79 11.30
N CYS A 35 -11.00 4.36 12.01
CA CYS A 35 -10.84 4.62 13.44
C CYS A 35 -10.48 6.09 13.67
N VAL A 36 -11.33 6.79 14.42
CA VAL A 36 -11.19 8.23 14.68
C VAL A 36 -9.86 8.52 15.38
N GLU A 37 -9.48 7.71 16.38
CA GLU A 37 -8.24 7.87 17.12
C GLU A 37 -7.01 7.74 16.21
N PHE A 38 -7.04 6.80 15.26
CA PHE A 38 -5.99 6.64 14.26
C PHE A 38 -5.93 7.84 13.30
N ARG A 39 -7.07 8.33 12.81
CA ARG A 39 -7.12 9.53 11.97
C ARG A 39 -6.59 10.76 12.71
N CYS A 40 -6.97 10.95 13.98
CA CYS A 40 -6.43 12.01 14.82
C CYS A 40 -4.91 11.92 14.95
N LEU A 41 -4.33 10.72 15.08
CA LEU A 41 -2.87 10.56 15.09
C LEU A 41 -2.24 10.99 13.76
N LEU A 42 -2.83 10.63 12.62
CA LEU A 42 -2.33 11.05 11.30
C LEU A 42 -2.36 12.58 11.14
N LEU A 43 -3.46 13.21 11.53
CA LEU A 43 -3.62 14.67 11.51
C LEU A 43 -2.64 15.36 12.48
N TYR A 44 -2.40 14.75 13.66
CA TYR A 44 -1.45 15.27 14.63
C TYR A 44 0.00 15.28 14.10
N PHE A 45 0.40 14.25 13.36
CA PHE A 45 1.75 14.17 12.80
C PHE A 45 1.97 15.08 11.59
N ARG A 46 0.91 15.58 10.95
CA ARG A 46 1.02 16.38 9.73
C ARG A 46 0.00 17.53 9.72
N GLU A 47 0.46 18.72 10.08
CA GLU A 47 -0.38 19.94 10.12
C GLU A 47 -1.08 20.28 8.79
N THR A 48 -0.50 19.89 7.66
CA THR A 48 -1.07 20.15 6.32
C THR A 48 -1.98 19.03 5.81
N LEU A 49 -2.21 17.98 6.62
CA LEU A 49 -3.10 16.88 6.25
C LEU A 49 -4.52 17.27 6.66
N GLU A 50 -5.45 17.16 5.72
CA GLU A 50 -6.87 17.31 5.97
C GLU A 50 -7.54 15.93 6.08
N GLU A 51 -8.70 15.86 6.73
CA GLU A 51 -9.46 14.60 6.86
C GLU A 51 -9.76 13.96 5.50
N ASP A 52 -10.09 14.79 4.50
CA ASP A 52 -10.39 14.35 3.13
C ASP A 52 -9.16 13.80 2.37
N ASP A 53 -7.95 14.06 2.88
CA ASP A 53 -6.72 13.46 2.34
C ASP A 53 -6.52 12.02 2.81
N ILE A 54 -7.20 11.61 3.89
CA ILE A 54 -7.10 10.25 4.44
C ILE A 54 -8.02 9.34 3.64
N PRO A 55 -7.49 8.31 2.95
CA PRO A 55 -8.31 7.43 2.13
C PRO A 55 -9.27 6.61 3.00
N GLY A 56 -10.56 6.67 2.67
CA GLY A 56 -11.55 5.79 3.28
C GLY A 56 -11.34 4.32 2.92
N ARG A 57 -11.99 3.44 3.66
CA ARG A 57 -11.89 1.98 3.56
C ARG A 57 -12.16 1.45 2.16
N MET A 58 -13.16 1.98 1.47
CA MET A 58 -13.49 1.57 0.10
C MET A 58 -12.32 1.83 -0.85
N LYS A 59 -11.68 3.00 -0.74
CA LYS A 59 -10.52 3.36 -1.55
C LYS A 59 -9.32 2.47 -1.23
N ILE A 60 -9.10 2.17 0.04
CA ILE A 60 -8.04 1.24 0.48
C ILE A 60 -8.29 -0.16 -0.10
N HIS A 61 -9.51 -0.69 0.05
CA HIS A 61 -9.87 -2.02 -0.45
C HIS A 61 -9.67 -2.14 -1.98
N GLU A 62 -10.18 -1.18 -2.75
CA GLU A 62 -9.99 -1.14 -4.20
C GLU A 62 -8.50 -1.11 -4.58
N SER A 63 -7.73 -0.31 -3.84
CA SER A 63 -6.30 -0.13 -4.10
C SER A 63 -5.50 -1.38 -3.74
N ILE A 64 -5.82 -2.08 -2.63
CA ILE A 64 -5.22 -3.37 -2.28
C ILE A 64 -5.46 -4.40 -3.38
N ILE A 65 -6.71 -4.52 -3.84
CA ILE A 65 -7.04 -5.48 -4.91
C ILE A 65 -6.29 -5.11 -6.20
N LYS A 66 -6.20 -3.82 -6.53
CA LYS A 66 -5.46 -3.34 -7.70
C LYS A 66 -3.98 -3.68 -7.58
N THR A 67 -3.33 -3.34 -6.47
CA THR A 67 -1.92 -3.65 -6.21
C THR A 67 -1.68 -5.16 -6.25
N TRP A 68 -2.53 -5.96 -5.62
CA TRP A 68 -2.43 -7.42 -5.70
C TRP A 68 -2.50 -7.93 -7.14
N ARG A 69 -3.42 -7.43 -7.97
CA ARG A 69 -3.50 -7.82 -9.38
C ARG A 69 -2.24 -7.46 -10.16
N GLU A 70 -1.70 -6.27 -9.94
CA GLU A 70 -0.48 -5.80 -10.60
C GLU A 70 0.72 -6.69 -10.22
N GLU A 71 0.93 -6.91 -8.92
CA GLU A 71 2.00 -7.77 -8.41
C GLU A 71 1.84 -9.24 -8.87
N PHE A 72 0.60 -9.74 -8.91
CA PHE A 72 0.32 -11.11 -9.36
C PHE A 72 0.65 -11.30 -10.85
N GLU A 73 0.32 -10.34 -11.70
CA GLU A 73 0.66 -10.43 -13.13
C GLU A 73 2.18 -10.30 -13.37
N ILE A 74 2.90 -9.50 -12.56
CA ILE A 74 4.37 -9.47 -12.58
C ILE A 74 4.92 -10.85 -12.21
N LEU A 75 4.49 -11.41 -11.08
CA LEU A 75 4.97 -12.73 -10.63
C LEU A 75 4.68 -13.83 -11.67
N LYS A 76 3.48 -13.82 -12.25
CA LYS A 76 3.07 -14.76 -13.30
C LYS A 76 3.93 -14.63 -14.56
N LYS A 77 4.32 -13.41 -14.93
CA LYS A 77 5.25 -13.18 -16.04
C LYS A 77 6.63 -13.72 -15.69
N ASP A 78 7.16 -13.41 -14.51
CA ASP A 78 8.47 -13.89 -14.06
C ASP A 78 8.54 -15.42 -14.03
N MET A 79 7.47 -16.08 -13.56
CA MET A 79 7.35 -17.54 -13.59
C MET A 79 7.35 -18.10 -15.02
N LYS A 80 6.67 -17.45 -15.96
CA LYS A 80 6.70 -17.86 -17.37
C LYS A 80 8.09 -17.69 -17.96
N ASP A 81 8.73 -16.55 -17.75
CA ASP A 81 10.05 -16.26 -18.30
C ASP A 81 11.09 -17.26 -17.77
N PHE A 82 11.01 -17.62 -16.48
CA PHE A 82 11.83 -18.69 -15.90
C PHE A 82 11.60 -20.06 -16.55
N LEU A 83 10.33 -20.45 -16.75
CA LEU A 83 9.98 -21.73 -17.36
C LEU A 83 10.40 -21.83 -18.83
N HIS A 84 10.36 -20.73 -19.59
CA HIS A 84 10.78 -20.73 -21.00
C HIS A 84 12.31 -20.58 -21.15
N GLY A 85 13.00 -19.94 -20.20
CA GLY A 85 14.46 -19.85 -20.15
C GLY A 85 15.15 -21.15 -19.70
N GLY A 86 14.44 -22.05 -19.02
CA GLY A 86 14.94 -23.34 -18.54
C GLY A 86 14.97 -24.48 -19.57
N TYR A 87 14.49 -24.27 -20.80
CA TYR A 87 14.50 -25.29 -21.89
C TYR A 87 15.69 -25.16 -22.86
N LEU A 88 16.75 -24.44 -22.48
CA LEU A 88 17.99 -24.29 -23.25
C LEU A 88 19.25 -24.80 -22.51
N VAL A 89 19.11 -25.83 -21.67
CA VAL A 89 20.25 -26.60 -21.11
C VAL A 89 20.04 -28.08 -21.36
#